data_AF-A0A1H9SUA5-F1
#
_entry.id   AF-A0A1H9SUA5-F1
#
_cell.length_a   1.000
_cell.length_b   1.000
_cell.length_c   1.000
_cell.angle_alpha   90.00
_cell.angle_beta   90.00
_cell.angle_gamma   90.00
#
_symmetry.space_group_name_H-M   'P 1'
#
loop_
_entity.id
_entity.type
_entity.pdbx_description
1 polymer ?
#
loop_
_entity_poly.entity_id
_entity_poly.type
_entity_poly.pdbx_seq_one_letter_code
_entity_poly.pdbx_strand_id
1 'polypeptide(L)'
;MTYDYDLQISMHPRDNYEQELQSLPENTLLLVGSADGSFQAEEYKPLFEEHSQADVIKKEGMTHFSTLTDPNAQALIAERLDNIN
;
A
#
# COMPACT_ATOMS: atom_id res chain seq x y z
N MET A 1 -19.48 -24.56 -5.93
CA MET A 1 -19.39 -23.09 -5.85
C MET A 1 -19.91 -22.54 -7.17
N THR A 2 -20.91 -21.67 -7.13
CA THR A 2 -21.46 -21.03 -8.33
C THR A 2 -20.76 -19.69 -8.50
N TYR A 3 -20.16 -19.46 -9.66
CA TYR A 3 -19.52 -18.19 -9.99
C TYR A 3 -20.60 -17.13 -10.15
N ASP A 4 -20.49 -16.03 -9.41
CA ASP A 4 -21.34 -14.86 -9.53
C ASP A 4 -20.48 -13.69 -10.04
N TYR A 5 -20.77 -13.30 -11.28
CA TYR A 5 -20.04 -12.25 -12.00
C TYR A 5 -20.26 -10.87 -11.36
N ASP A 6 -21.49 -10.59 -10.90
CA ASP A 6 -21.83 -9.27 -10.35
C ASP A 6 -21.14 -9.07 -9.00
N LEU A 7 -21.05 -10.12 -8.18
CA LEU A 7 -20.25 -10.10 -6.95
C LEU A 7 -18.77 -9.87 -7.24
N GLN A 8 -18.20 -10.49 -8.27
CA GLN A 8 -16.79 -10.30 -8.66
C GLN A 8 -16.51 -8.86 -9.12
N ILE A 9 -17.39 -8.27 -9.93
CA ILE A 9 -17.27 -6.88 -10.38
C ILE A 9 -17.39 -5.91 -9.20
N SER A 10 -18.28 -6.18 -8.24
CA SER A 10 -18.42 -5.32 -7.04
C SER A 10 -17.14 -5.27 -6.17
N MET A 11 -16.31 -6.31 -6.26
CA MET A 11 -15.03 -6.42 -5.55
C MET A 11 -13.84 -5.99 -6.40
N HIS A 12 -14.04 -5.63 -7.67
CA HIS A 12 -12.96 -5.24 -8.55
C HIS A 12 -12.44 -3.86 -8.14
N PRO A 13 -11.12 -3.67 -7.97
CA PRO A 13 -10.55 -2.34 -7.83
C PRO A 13 -10.96 -1.47 -9.01
N ARG A 14 -11.13 -0.16 -8.77
CA ARG A 14 -11.32 0.79 -9.86
C ARG A 14 -10.01 0.96 -10.62
N ASP A 15 -10.08 1.28 -11.89
CA ASP A 15 -8.86 1.48 -12.70
C ASP A 15 -8.27 2.90 -12.55
N ASN A 16 -9.02 3.85 -11.97
CA ASN A 16 -8.72 5.29 -12.01
C ASN A 16 -8.60 5.94 -10.63
N TYR A 17 -7.56 5.56 -9.87
CA TYR A 17 -7.29 6.08 -8.53
C TYR A 17 -6.43 7.35 -8.50
N GLU A 18 -6.13 7.97 -9.65
CA GLU A 18 -5.15 9.06 -9.74
C GLU A 18 -5.57 10.28 -8.91
N GLN A 19 -6.86 10.62 -8.90
CA GLN A 19 -7.38 11.75 -8.12
C GLN A 19 -7.23 11.49 -6.61
N GLU A 20 -7.45 10.26 -6.18
CA GLU A 20 -7.29 9.84 -4.79
C GLU A 20 -5.82 9.88 -4.37
N LEU A 21 -4.92 9.39 -5.22
CA LEU A 21 -3.47 9.46 -4.98
C LEU A 21 -2.99 10.93 -4.85
N GLN A 22 -3.50 11.82 -5.70
CA GLN A 22 -3.20 13.27 -5.63
C GLN A 22 -3.76 13.94 -4.38
N SER A 23 -4.83 13.40 -3.80
CA SER A 23 -5.46 13.95 -2.59
C SER A 23 -4.80 13.51 -1.29
N LEU A 24 -3.83 12.58 -1.36
CA LEU A 24 -3.14 12.08 -0.17
C LEU A 24 -2.39 13.22 0.54
N PRO A 25 -2.48 13.31 1.88
CA PRO A 25 -1.65 14.23 2.65
C PRO A 25 -0.15 14.01 2.42
N GLU A 26 0.64 15.09 2.45
CA GLU A 26 2.11 15.03 2.25
C GLU A 26 2.83 14.12 3.26
N ASN A 27 2.25 13.93 4.44
CA ASN A 27 2.79 13.06 5.48
C ASN A 27 2.36 11.58 5.34
N THR A 28 1.69 11.20 4.25
CA THR A 28 1.31 9.81 3.99
C THR A 28 2.53 8.90 3.87
N LEU A 29 2.45 7.71 4.48
CA LEU A 29 3.42 6.63 4.34
C LEU A 29 2.73 5.42 3.70
N LEU A 30 3.34 4.86 2.67
CA LEU A 30 3.02 3.56 2.12
C LEU A 30 4.17 2.59 2.43
N LEU A 31 3.85 1.53 3.18
CA LEU A 31 4.78 0.44 3.48
C LEU A 31 4.37 -0.81 2.71
N VAL A 32 5.26 -1.32 1.85
CA VAL A 32 5.03 -2.50 1.03
C VAL A 32 6.12 -3.54 1.25
N GLY A 33 5.77 -4.82 1.19
CA GLY A 33 6.70 -5.92 1.35
C GLY A 33 7.13 -6.52 0.01
N SER A 34 8.43 -6.76 -0.19
CA SER A 34 8.96 -7.32 -1.44
C SER A 34 8.53 -8.77 -1.71
N ALA A 35 8.10 -9.48 -0.66
CA ALA A 35 7.60 -10.85 -0.75
C ALA A 35 6.05 -10.91 -0.66
N ASP A 36 5.35 -9.80 -0.90
CA ASP A 36 3.89 -9.82 -1.06
C ASP A 36 3.53 -10.60 -2.34
N GLY A 37 2.79 -11.70 -2.17
CA GLY A 37 2.31 -12.53 -3.28
C GLY A 37 0.98 -12.08 -3.88
N SER A 38 0.36 -11.05 -3.30
CA SER A 38 -0.95 -10.53 -3.71
C SER A 38 -0.80 -9.35 -4.68
N PHE A 39 0.28 -8.57 -4.55
CA PHE A 39 0.53 -7.35 -5.31
C PHE A 39 1.99 -7.25 -5.77
N GLN A 40 2.23 -6.46 -6.81
CA GLN A 40 3.58 -6.22 -7.33
C GLN A 40 4.24 -5.06 -6.56
N ALA A 41 5.08 -5.39 -5.58
CA ALA A 41 5.71 -4.40 -4.70
C ALA A 41 6.51 -3.31 -5.45
N GLU A 42 7.10 -3.67 -6.59
CA GLU A 42 7.94 -2.77 -7.40
C GLU A 42 7.15 -1.65 -8.09
N GLU A 43 5.86 -1.85 -8.34
CA GLU A 43 5.02 -0.90 -9.07
C GLU A 43 4.52 0.26 -8.19
N TYR A 44 4.56 0.10 -6.86
CA TYR A 44 4.04 1.13 -5.95
C TYR A 44 4.86 2.42 -5.97
N LYS A 45 6.18 2.31 -5.96
CA LYS A 45 7.05 3.49 -5.95
C LYS A 45 6.85 4.37 -7.20
N PRO A 46 6.95 3.85 -8.44
CA PRO A 46 6.72 4.68 -9.63
C PRO A 46 5.31 5.27 -9.67
N LEU A 47 4.28 4.48 -9.31
CA LEU A 47 2.89 4.95 -9.30
C LEU A 47 2.67 6.12 -8.32
N PHE A 48 3.21 6.03 -7.11
CA PHE A 48 3.02 7.06 -6.09
C PHE A 48 3.91 8.29 -6.33
N GLU A 49 5.11 8.13 -6.91
CA GLU A 49 5.96 9.25 -7.33
C GLU A 49 5.33 10.05 -8.48
N GLU A 50 4.55 9.39 -9.35
CA GLU A 50 3.83 10.06 -10.45
C GLU A 50 2.65 10.91 -9.95
N HIS A 51 1.95 10.46 -8.91
CA HIS A 51 0.65 11.03 -8.54
C HIS A 51 0.57 11.62 -7.13
N SER A 52 1.57 11.46 -6.27
CA SER A 52 1.50 11.89 -4.87
C SER A 52 2.84 12.39 -4.32
N GLN A 53 2.84 12.88 -3.08
CA GLN A 53 4.05 13.17 -2.30
C GLN A 53 4.24 12.16 -1.15
N ALA A 54 3.54 11.02 -1.19
CA ALA A 54 3.64 10.03 -0.13
C ALA A 54 5.03 9.39 -0.11
N ASP A 55 5.50 9.06 1.10
CA ASP A 55 6.73 8.31 1.28
C ASP A 55 6.45 6.81 1.03
N VAL A 56 7.17 6.19 0.10
CA VAL A 56 7.00 4.78 -0.25
C VAL A 56 8.21 3.98 0.18
N ILE A 57 8.01 3.08 1.15
CA ILE A 57 9.04 2.21 1.68
C ILE A 57 8.75 0.77 1.28
N LYS A 58 9.64 0.21 0.46
CA LYS A 58 9.68 -1.23 0.19
C LYS A 58 10.59 -1.92 1.19
N LYS A 59 10.09 -2.96 1.86
CA LYS A 59 10.87 -3.77 2.81
C LYS A 59 11.10 -5.18 2.31
N GLU A 60 12.35 -5.61 2.40
CA GLU A 60 12.75 -6.94 1.94
C GLU A 60 12.19 -8.05 2.82
N GLY A 61 11.67 -9.11 2.19
CA GLY A 61 11.17 -10.31 2.86
C GLY A 61 9.83 -10.14 3.58
N MET A 62 9.27 -8.94 3.61
CA MET A 62 7.93 -8.71 4.15
C MET A 62 6.86 -9.20 3.17
N THR A 63 5.84 -9.86 3.70
CA THR A 63 4.66 -10.35 3.00
C THR A 63 3.48 -9.41 3.21
N HIS A 64 2.33 -9.70 2.58
CA HIS A 64 1.11 -8.91 2.71
C HIS A 64 0.72 -8.60 4.17
N PHE A 65 0.79 -9.60 5.06
CA PHE A 65 0.39 -9.48 6.46
C PHE A 65 1.55 -9.16 7.41
N SER A 66 2.76 -8.92 6.89
CA SER A 66 3.91 -8.56 7.74
C SER A 66 3.71 -7.22 8.43
N THR A 67 2.90 -6.31 7.89
CA THR A 67 2.52 -5.05 8.58
C THR A 67 1.79 -5.29 9.92
N LEU A 68 1.11 -6.42 10.05
CA LEU A 68 0.38 -6.81 11.26
C LEU A 68 1.21 -7.72 12.18
N THR A 69 2.19 -8.44 11.65
CA THR A 69 2.85 -9.55 12.35
C THR A 69 4.35 -9.36 12.58
N ASP A 70 5.02 -8.49 11.81
CA ASP A 70 6.45 -8.23 11.90
C ASP A 70 6.72 -7.04 12.84
N PRO A 71 7.44 -7.23 13.96
CA PRO A 71 7.80 -6.14 14.86
C PRO A 71 8.58 -5.01 14.18
N ASN A 72 9.36 -5.29 13.13
CA ASN A 72 10.09 -4.25 12.40
C ASN A 72 9.16 -3.35 11.59
N ALA A 73 8.10 -3.93 11.01
CA ALA A 73 7.06 -3.16 10.32
C ALA A 73 6.31 -2.27 11.31
N GLN A 74 5.93 -2.84 12.46
CA GLN A 74 5.24 -2.11 13.53
C GLN A 74 6.10 -0.97 14.09
N ALA A 75 7.41 -1.19 14.28
CA ALA A 75 8.34 -0.17 14.74
C ALA A 75 8.45 1.01 13.76
N LEU A 76 8.50 0.72 12.45
CA LEU A 76 8.55 1.76 11.41
C LEU A 76 7.24 2.56 11.34
N ILE A 77 6.10 1.90 11.50
CA ILE A 77 4.79 2.58 11.59
C ILE A 77 4.74 3.47 12.83
N ALA A 78 5.19 2.98 13.98
CA ALA A 78 5.24 3.76 15.23
C ALA A 78 6.14 5.00 15.08
N GLU A 79 7.35 4.84 14.53
CA GLU A 79 8.26 5.96 14.24
C GLU A 79 7.60 7.01 13.34
N ARG A 80 6.87 6.58 12.31
CA ARG A 80 6.16 7.52 11.43
C ARG A 80 5.09 8.29 12.20
N LEU A 81 4.29 7.61 13.03
CA LEU A 81 3.23 8.23 13.82
C LEU A 81 3.76 9.27 14.80
N ASP A 82 4.92 9.02 15.42
CA ASP A 82 5.56 9.98 16.32
C ASP A 82 6.03 11.27 15.61
N ASN A 83 6.23 11.21 14.29
CA ASN A 83 6.71 12.32 13.46
C ASN A 83 5.60 13.01 12.64
N ILE A 84 4.34 12.62 12.81
CA ILE A 84 3.19 13.32 12.24
C ILE A 84 2.78 14.44 13.21
N ASN A 85 3.45 15.60 13.12
CA ASN A 85 3.05 16.85 13.77
C ASN A 85 2.75 17.92 12.71
#